data_AF-A0A3N6ZXC1-F1
#
_entry.id   AF-A0A3N6ZXC1-F1
#
_cell.length_a   1.000
_cell.length_b   1.000
_cell.length_c   1.000
_cell.angle_alpha   90.00
_cell.angle_beta   90.00
_cell.angle_gamma   90.00
#
_symmetry.space_group_name_H-M   'P 1'
#
loop_
_entity.id
_entity.type
_entity.pdbx_description
1 polymer ?
#
loop_
_entity_poly.entity_id
_entity_poly.type
_entity_poly.pdbx_seq_one_letter_code
_entity_poly.pdbx_strand_id
1 'polypeptide(L)'
;MLAAIATISSCSKAIDCVLEGATTSISATKDASNVKQYTFKPGYLGSHSVSTVDWDFGDGQKTTTTGVASVVHTYATAGTKQVKATIKIKNKNKTCSAMPQKAVEVQ
;
A
#
# COMPACT_ATOMS: atom_id res chain seq x y z
N MET A 1 19.53 20.25 -6.13
CA MET A 1 18.73 19.30 -5.32
C MET A 1 17.93 18.46 -6.29
N LEU A 2 18.53 17.38 -6.80
CA LEU A 2 17.91 16.53 -7.82
C LEU A 2 16.83 15.68 -7.14
N ALA A 3 15.57 15.97 -7.41
CA ALA A 3 14.48 15.06 -7.11
C ALA A 3 14.66 13.82 -7.98
N ALA A 4 14.99 12.70 -7.36
CA ALA A 4 14.98 11.41 -8.02
C ALA A 4 13.53 11.15 -8.48
N ILE A 5 13.29 11.39 -9.77
CA ILE A 5 12.10 10.93 -10.46
C ILE A 5 12.19 9.41 -10.38
N ALA A 6 11.43 8.81 -9.46
CA ALA A 6 11.25 7.38 -9.42
C ALA A 6 10.49 7.00 -10.70
N THR A 7 11.26 6.69 -11.75
CA THR A 7 10.78 6.01 -12.94
C THR A 7 9.95 4.83 -12.47
N ILE A 8 8.68 4.83 -12.83
CA ILE A 8 7.68 3.83 -12.43
C ILE A 8 8.07 2.53 -13.12
N SER A 9 9.03 1.83 -12.51
CA SER A 9 9.60 0.60 -13.00
C SER A 9 8.76 -0.58 -12.53
N SER A 10 8.42 -1.42 -13.50
CA SER A 10 7.84 -2.77 -13.40
C SER A 10 6.33 -2.89 -13.14
N CYS A 11 5.54 -2.68 -14.20
CA CYS A 11 4.65 -3.75 -14.65
C CYS A 11 4.62 -3.74 -16.17
N SER A 12 5.47 -4.55 -16.79
CA SER A 12 5.47 -4.79 -18.22
C SER A 12 4.11 -5.36 -18.64
N LYS A 13 3.34 -4.56 -19.39
CA LYS A 13 2.06 -4.87 -20.09
C LYS A 13 0.73 -4.54 -19.38
N ALA A 14 0.59 -3.37 -18.75
CA ALA A 14 -0.75 -2.89 -18.37
C ALA A 14 -0.94 -1.39 -18.64
N ILE A 15 -1.12 -1.01 -19.90
CA ILE A 15 -1.64 0.32 -20.29
C ILE A 15 -3.11 0.50 -19.85
N ASP A 16 -3.78 -0.55 -19.38
CA ASP A 16 -5.18 -0.50 -18.94
C ASP A 16 -5.41 0.03 -17.51
N CYS A 17 -4.38 0.22 -16.66
CA CYS A 17 -4.56 0.68 -15.27
C CYS A 17 -3.54 1.72 -14.78
N VAL A 18 -2.78 2.34 -15.70
CA VAL A 18 -1.72 3.33 -15.39
C VAL A 18 -2.25 4.60 -14.71
N LEU A 19 -3.54 4.91 -14.85
CA LEU A 19 -4.18 6.04 -14.16
C LEU A 19 -4.68 5.69 -12.74
N GLU A 20 -4.83 4.41 -12.38
CA GLU A 20 -5.40 4.03 -11.07
C GLU A 20 -4.35 4.04 -9.94
N GLY A 21 -3.06 3.98 -10.27
CA GLY A 21 -1.99 4.23 -9.30
C GLY A 21 -2.11 5.61 -8.63
N ALA A 22 -2.67 6.60 -9.34
CA ALA A 22 -2.96 7.94 -8.81
C ALA A 22 -4.21 8.00 -7.91
N THR A 23 -5.04 6.96 -7.91
CA THR A 23 -6.25 6.87 -7.06
C THR A 23 -6.06 6.00 -5.83
N THR A 24 -4.93 5.29 -5.73
CA THR A 24 -4.60 4.44 -4.58
C THR A 24 -3.56 5.09 -3.68
N SER A 25 -3.72 4.90 -2.37
CA SER A 25 -2.77 5.41 -1.39
C SER A 25 -2.66 4.47 -0.19
N ILE A 26 -1.68 4.73 0.67
CA ILE A 26 -1.57 4.09 1.98
C ILE A 26 -1.67 5.17 3.04
N SER A 27 -2.65 5.03 3.93
CA SER A 27 -2.72 5.79 5.18
C SER A 27 -2.05 4.97 6.28
N ALA A 28 -1.33 5.66 7.17
CA ALA A 28 -0.62 5.05 8.27
C ALA A 28 -0.78 5.97 9.48
N THR A 29 -1.34 5.44 10.56
CA THR A 29 -1.58 6.17 11.81
C THR A 29 -0.81 5.48 12.92
N LYS A 30 0.14 6.18 13.53
CA LYS A 30 0.90 5.69 14.69
C LYS A 30 -0.02 5.61 15.90
N ASP A 31 0.08 4.54 16.67
CA ASP A 31 -0.62 4.42 17.94
C ASP A 31 -0.01 5.36 19.00
N ALA A 32 -0.86 5.98 19.82
CA ALA A 32 -0.42 6.96 20.80
C ALA A 32 0.25 6.33 22.03
N SER A 33 -0.08 5.07 22.35
CA SER A 33 0.41 4.36 23.53
C SER A 33 1.59 3.46 23.19
N ASN A 34 1.64 2.94 21.96
CA ASN A 34 2.70 2.10 21.45
C ASN A 34 3.31 2.73 20.18
N VAL A 35 4.42 3.45 20.35
CA VAL A 35 5.10 4.17 19.26
C VAL A 35 5.62 3.26 18.13
N LYS A 36 5.69 1.94 18.35
CA LYS A 36 6.07 0.93 17.35
C LYS A 36 4.88 0.33 16.62
N GLN A 37 3.66 0.66 17.03
CA GLN A 37 2.43 0.15 16.43
C GLN A 37 1.83 1.19 15.48
N TYR A 38 1.40 0.70 14.32
CA TYR A 38 0.77 1.49 13.28
C TYR A 38 -0.50 0.82 12.79
N THR A 39 -1.53 1.61 12.56
CA THR A 39 -2.72 1.20 11.81
C THR A 39 -2.57 1.66 10.36
N PHE A 40 -2.53 0.70 9.44
CA PHE A 40 -2.51 0.93 8.01
C PHE A 40 -3.91 0.81 7.42
N LYS A 41 -4.23 1.67 6.46
CA LYS A 41 -5.48 1.60 5.70
C LYS A 41 -5.19 1.87 4.23
N PRO A 42 -5.73 1.05 3.30
CA PRO A 42 -5.61 1.33 1.89
C PRO A 42 -6.56 2.47 1.55
N GLY A 43 -6.08 3.44 0.78
CA GLY A 43 -6.91 4.45 0.14
C GLY A 43 -7.20 4.03 -1.29
N TYR A 44 -8.44 4.23 -1.74
CA TYR A 44 -8.84 3.98 -3.11
C TYR A 44 -9.98 4.94 -3.48
N LEU A 45 -9.76 5.75 -4.50
CA LEU A 45 -10.70 6.77 -4.99
C LEU A 45 -11.32 6.42 -6.35
N GLY A 46 -11.07 5.20 -6.86
CA GLY A 46 -11.65 4.74 -8.12
C GLY A 46 -13.10 4.26 -7.99
N SER A 47 -13.73 3.99 -9.12
CA SER A 47 -15.14 3.58 -9.21
C SER A 47 -15.38 2.07 -9.18
N HIS A 48 -14.30 1.27 -9.18
CA HIS A 48 -14.37 -0.20 -9.18
C HIS A 48 -14.26 -0.79 -7.76
N SER A 49 -14.41 -2.11 -7.61
CA SER A 49 -14.33 -2.74 -6.28
C SER A 49 -12.91 -3.25 -5.97
N VAL A 50 -12.41 -2.93 -4.79
CA VAL A 50 -11.20 -3.58 -4.26
C VAL A 50 -11.58 -4.98 -3.79
N SER A 51 -10.85 -5.99 -4.28
CA SER A 51 -11.05 -7.40 -3.94
C SER A 51 -10.14 -7.83 -2.79
N THR A 52 -8.83 -7.68 -2.96
CA THR A 52 -7.85 -8.02 -1.92
C THR A 52 -6.76 -6.97 -1.83
N VAL A 53 -6.19 -6.79 -0.65
CA VAL A 53 -4.98 -6.00 -0.43
C VAL A 53 -3.94 -6.86 0.26
N ASP A 54 -2.83 -7.09 -0.44
CA ASP A 54 -1.68 -7.82 0.09
C ASP A 54 -0.66 -6.80 0.62
N TRP A 55 -0.45 -6.81 1.94
CA TRP A 55 0.45 -5.91 2.66
C TRP A 55 1.83 -6.52 2.85
N ASP A 56 2.85 -5.71 2.64
CA ASP A 56 4.23 -5.94 3.05
C ASP A 56 4.67 -4.74 3.88
N PHE A 57 4.99 -4.97 5.16
CA PHE A 57 5.28 -3.88 6.10
C PHE A 57 6.75 -3.40 6.04
N GLY A 58 7.59 -4.03 5.21
CA GLY A 58 9.00 -3.68 5.06
C GLY A 58 9.91 -4.23 6.17
N ASP A 59 9.38 -5.08 7.05
CA ASP A 59 10.11 -5.77 8.13
C ASP A 59 10.11 -7.31 7.96
N GLY A 60 9.66 -7.79 6.79
CA GLY A 60 9.53 -9.22 6.48
C GLY A 60 8.15 -9.80 6.80
N GLN A 61 7.30 -9.09 7.55
CA GLN A 61 5.94 -9.52 7.86
C GLN A 61 4.97 -9.09 6.75
N LYS A 62 4.00 -9.96 6.48
CA LYS A 62 2.99 -9.77 5.42
C LYS A 62 1.60 -10.14 5.92
N THR A 63 0.58 -9.53 5.34
CA THR A 63 -0.82 -9.81 5.68
C THR A 63 -1.72 -9.55 4.49
N THR A 64 -2.77 -10.34 4.30
CA THR A 64 -3.76 -10.12 3.25
C THR A 64 -5.09 -9.74 3.87
N THR A 65 -5.76 -8.74 3.29
CA THR A 65 -7.11 -8.31 3.66
C THR A 65 -8.03 -8.34 2.45
N THR A 66 -9.33 -8.39 2.71
CA THR A 66 -10.38 -8.28 1.68
C THR A 66 -10.95 -6.86 1.67
N GLY A 67 -11.18 -6.32 0.48
CA GLY A 67 -11.70 -4.95 0.32
C GLY A 67 -10.80 -3.87 0.92
N VAL A 68 -11.42 -2.74 1.30
CA VAL A 68 -10.73 -1.58 1.88
C VAL A 68 -10.75 -1.67 3.42
N ALA A 69 -9.97 -2.61 3.96
CA ALA A 69 -9.90 -2.87 5.39
C ALA A 69 -8.59 -2.37 6.02
N SER A 70 -8.67 -1.94 7.28
CA SER A 70 -7.48 -1.54 8.05
C SER A 70 -6.74 -2.73 8.62
N VAL A 71 -5.42 -2.60 8.81
CA VAL A 71 -4.56 -3.61 9.47
C VAL A 71 -3.72 -2.93 10.55
N VAL A 72 -3.69 -3.52 11.74
CA VAL A 72 -2.78 -3.10 12.81
C VAL A 72 -1.50 -3.93 12.72
N HIS A 73 -0.36 -3.26 12.71
CA HIS A 73 0.96 -3.88 12.67
C HIS A 73 1.84 -3.30 13.76
N THR A 74 2.62 -4.16 14.44
CA THR A 74 3.58 -3.74 15.46
C THR A 74 4.98 -4.12 15.03
N TYR A 75 5.86 -3.14 14.89
CA TYR A 75 7.24 -3.36 14.49
C TYR A 75 8.11 -3.80 15.65
N ALA A 76 8.99 -4.78 15.41
CA ALA A 76 9.98 -5.21 16.40
C ALA A 76 11.13 -4.19 16.55
N THR A 77 11.54 -3.58 15.43
CA THR A 77 12.72 -2.70 15.35
C THR A 77 12.36 -1.31 14.83
N ALA A 78 13.06 -0.31 15.37
CA ALA A 78 12.98 1.08 14.90
C ALA A 78 13.61 1.24 13.49
N GLY A 79 13.47 2.45 12.95
CA GLY A 79 14.01 2.87 11.65
C GLY A 79 12.96 2.92 10.54
N THR A 80 13.40 3.37 9.36
CA THR A 80 12.54 3.53 8.19
C THR A 80 12.04 2.19 7.66
N LYS A 81 10.72 2.05 7.50
CA LYS A 81 10.07 0.87 6.92
C LYS A 81 9.32 1.26 5.65
N GLN A 82 9.61 0.55 4.55
CA GLN A 82 8.94 0.73 3.26
C GLN A 82 7.72 -0.17 3.17
N VAL A 83 6.55 0.37 3.49
CA VAL A 83 5.29 -0.35 3.43
C VAL A 83 4.77 -0.36 1.99
N LYS A 84 4.42 -1.54 1.49
CA LYS A 84 3.86 -1.75 0.16
C LYS A 84 2.51 -2.44 0.28
N ALA A 85 1.56 -2.03 -0.54
CA ALA A 85 0.28 -2.69 -0.65
C ALA A 85 0.05 -3.09 -2.11
N THR A 86 -0.26 -4.35 -2.38
CA THR A 86 -0.77 -4.77 -3.70
C THR A 86 -2.28 -4.83 -3.64
N ILE A 87 -2.93 -3.80 -4.17
CA ILE A 87 -4.39 -3.64 -4.18
C ILE A 87 -4.93 -4.24 -5.48
N LYS A 88 -5.66 -5.35 -5.37
CA LYS A 88 -6.35 -5.99 -6.50
C LYS A 88 -7.75 -5.39 -6.68
N ILE A 89 -8.02 -4.84 -7.85
CA ILE A 89 -9.25 -4.14 -8.21
C ILE A 89 -9.99 -4.94 -9.27
N LYS A 90 -11.30 -5.16 -9.07
CA LYS A 90 -12.16 -5.87 -10.03
C LYS A 90 -12.96 -4.87 -10.86
N ASN A 91 -12.72 -4.88 -12.17
CA ASN A 91 -13.48 -4.14 -13.17
C ASN A 91 -14.15 -5.12 -14.12
N LYS A 92 -15.43 -5.45 -13.85
CA LYS A 92 -16.19 -6.47 -14.58
C LYS A 92 -15.42 -7.80 -14.59
N ASN A 93 -14.92 -8.21 -15.75
CA ASN A 93 -14.20 -9.47 -15.97
C ASN A 93 -12.67 -9.30 -15.95
N LYS A 94 -12.18 -8.07 -15.74
CA LYS A 94 -10.75 -7.74 -15.63
C LYS A 94 -10.37 -7.54 -14.16
N THR A 95 -9.15 -7.97 -13.82
CA THR A 95 -8.53 -7.64 -12.53
C THR A 95 -7.34 -6.74 -12.79
N CYS A 96 -7.30 -5.59 -12.12
CA CYS A 96 -6.16 -4.69 -12.08
C CYS A 96 -5.44 -4.79 -10.75
N SER A 97 -4.16 -4.40 -10.75
CA SER A 97 -3.35 -4.32 -9.54
C SER A 97 -2.69 -2.96 -9.46
N ALA A 98 -2.87 -2.29 -8.33
CA ALA A 98 -2.15 -1.08 -7.97
C ALA A 98 -1.17 -1.38 -6.83
N MET A 99 -0.01 -0.74 -6.84
CA MET A 99 1.07 -0.99 -5.88
C MET A 99 1.55 0.29 -5.20
N PRO A 100 0.71 1.00 -4.42
CA PRO A 100 1.17 2.14 -3.66
C PRO A 100 2.21 1.72 -2.61
N GLN A 101 3.08 2.67 -2.24
CA GLN A 101 4.06 2.49 -1.18
C GLN A 101 4.10 3.71 -0.27
N LYS A 102 4.47 3.51 0.99
CA LYS A 102 4.66 4.57 1.98
C LYS A 102 5.82 4.25 2.92
N ALA A 103 6.69 5.21 3.10
CA ALA A 103 7.71 5.17 4.15
C ALA A 103 7.07 5.54 5.50
N VAL A 104 7.38 4.79 6.55
CA VAL A 104 7.09 5.16 7.94
C VAL A 104 8.39 5.13 8.74
N GLU A 105 8.57 6.09 9.65
CA GLU A 105 9.70 6.13 10.56
C GLU A 105 9.29 5.57 11.92
N VAL A 106 9.73 4.35 12.22
CA VAL A 106 9.43 3.68 13.49
C VAL A 106 10.42 4.15 14.54
N GLN A 107 9.90 4.54 15.72
CA GLN A 107 10.69 5.07 16.84
C GLN A 107 11.01 3.99 17.89
#